data_AF-A0A4D6Y816-F1
#
_entry.id   AF-A0A4D6Y816-F1
#
_cell.length_a   1.000
_cell.length_b   1.000
_cell.length_c   1.000
_cell.angle_alpha   90.00
_cell.angle_beta   90.00
_cell.angle_gamma   90.00
#
_symmetry.space_group_name_H-M   'P 1'
#
loop_
_entity.id
_entity.type
_entity.pdbx_description
1 polymer ?
#
loop_
_entity_poly.entity_id
_entity_poly.type
_entity_poly.pdbx_seq_one_letter_code
_entity_poly.pdbx_strand_id
1 'polypeptide(L)'
;MNIILLSGWGVNSKIWFFIAKELQKFFKVHLIDLPGFGKNKKLHPMKIDQIIKILHHYMPKNSIWMGWSIGGLIVNQFALTYPKDTLAVINVASSPCFIERKNWPGIKKKCLKIFI
;
A
#
# COMPACT_ATOMS: atom_id res chain seq x y z
N MET A 1 17.42 8.71 -3.74
CA MET A 1 16.45 7.64 -4.08
C MET A 1 15.20 7.80 -3.23
N ASN A 2 14.02 7.45 -3.74
CA ASN A 2 12.74 7.60 -3.03
C ASN A 2 12.18 6.24 -2.58
N ILE A 3 11.50 6.23 -1.44
CA ILE A 3 10.69 5.09 -1.00
C ILE A 3 9.29 5.56 -0.60
N ILE A 4 8.26 4.93 -1.15
CA ILE A 4 6.85 5.23 -0.86
C ILE A 4 6.28 4.10 0.00
N LEU A 5 5.67 4.45 1.14
CA LEU A 5 5.13 3.49 2.11
C LEU A 5 3.60 3.60 2.19
N LEU A 6 2.92 2.49 1.92
CA LEU A 6 1.47 2.36 1.98
C LEU A 6 1.06 1.50 3.16
N SER A 7 0.17 2.06 3.99
CA SER A 7 -0.37 1.41 5.19
C SER A 7 -1.44 0.36 4.86
N GLY A 8 -1.76 -0.47 5.86
CA GLY A 8 -2.85 -1.45 5.81
C GLY A 8 -4.23 -0.82 5.90
N TRP A 9 -5.28 -1.65 5.85
CA TRP A 9 -6.65 -1.21 6.07
C TRP A 9 -6.85 -0.80 7.54
N GLY A 10 -7.69 0.21 7.80
CA GLY A 10 -8.00 0.64 9.17
C GLY A 10 -6.96 1.56 9.82
N VAL A 11 -5.82 1.79 9.17
CA VAL A 11 -4.70 2.54 9.76
C VAL A 11 -4.23 3.68 8.86
N ASN A 12 -3.50 4.63 9.45
CA ASN A 12 -2.86 5.74 8.75
C ASN A 12 -1.34 5.61 8.78
N SER A 13 -0.66 6.52 8.09
CA SER A 13 0.77 6.48 7.85
C SER A 13 1.65 6.60 9.10
N LYS A 14 1.08 6.98 10.26
CA LYS A 14 1.83 7.03 11.54
C LYS A 14 2.32 5.65 11.98
N ILE A 15 1.73 4.56 11.50
CA ILE A 15 2.24 3.20 11.77
C ILE A 15 3.70 3.03 11.34
N TRP A 16 4.13 3.80 10.34
CA TRP A 16 5.50 3.77 9.85
C TRP A 16 6.48 4.61 10.66
N PHE A 17 6.05 5.33 11.70
CA PHE A 17 6.87 6.34 12.38
C PHE A 17 8.29 5.86 12.73
N PHE A 18 8.42 4.72 13.39
CA PHE A 18 9.71 4.19 13.81
C PHE A 18 10.59 3.77 12.62
N ILE A 19 10.00 3.09 11.63
CA ILE A 19 10.73 2.60 10.45
C ILE A 19 11.11 3.77 9.54
N ALA A 20 10.23 4.75 9.39
CA ALA A 20 10.47 5.95 8.58
C ALA A 20 11.68 6.74 9.10
N LYS A 21 11.84 6.86 10.43
CA LYS A 21 12.99 7.54 11.05
C LYS A 21 14.33 6.90 10.65
N GLU A 22 14.38 5.57 10.58
CA GLU A 22 15.58 4.84 10.16
C GLU A 22 15.79 4.90 8.64
N LEU A 23 14.71 4.75 7.86
CA LEU A 23 14.78 4.81 6.39
C LEU A 23 15.17 6.19 5.86
N GLN A 24 14.80 7.27 6.55
CA GLN A 24 15.14 8.64 6.16
C GLN A 24 16.65 8.91 6.12
N LYS A 25 17.46 8.08 6.77
CA LYS A 25 18.93 8.14 6.68
C LYS A 25 19.47 7.77 5.29
N PHE A 26 18.68 7.02 4.50
CA PHE A 26 19.10 6.44 3.22
C PHE A 26 18.21 6.85 2.04
N PHE A 27 16.93 7.19 2.30
CA PHE A 27 15.93 7.46 1.28
C PHE A 27 15.14 8.74 1.56
N LYS A 28 14.63 9.38 0.51
CA LYS A 28 13.52 10.33 0.66
C LYS A 28 12.24 9.53 0.87
N VAL A 29 11.74 9.54 2.11
CA VAL A 29 10.58 8.75 2.55
C VAL A 29 9.29 9.50 2.27
N HIS A 30 8.35 8.83 1.59
CA HIS A 30 7.00 9.33 1.32
C HIS A 30 5.99 8.42 2.02
N LEU A 31 5.17 9.01 2.89
CA LEU A 31 4.18 8.29 3.69
C LEU A 31 2.78 8.56 3.14
N ILE A 32 2.05 7.50 2.80
CA ILE A 32 0.72 7.62 2.17
C ILE A 32 -0.38 7.25 3.16
N ASP A 33 -1.31 8.21 3.33
CA ASP A 33 -2.63 7.97 3.90
C ASP A 33 -3.60 7.61 2.78
N LEU A 34 -4.22 6.43 2.84
CA LEU A 34 -5.24 6.03 1.87
C LEU A 34 -6.54 6.83 2.07
N PRO A 35 -7.41 6.95 1.04
CA PRO A 35 -8.74 7.56 1.19
C PRO A 35 -9.51 6.97 2.37
N GLY A 36 -10.08 7.84 3.23
CA GLY A 36 -10.77 7.43 4.45
C GLY A 36 -9.89 7.34 5.70
N PHE A 37 -8.55 7.48 5.58
CA PHE A 37 -7.62 7.35 6.70
C PHE A 37 -6.74 8.59 6.90
N GLY A 38 -6.31 8.83 8.14
CA GLY A 38 -5.34 9.86 8.48
C GLY A 38 -5.74 11.26 8.00
N LYS A 39 -4.85 11.91 7.23
CA LYS A 39 -5.10 13.22 6.61
C LYS A 39 -6.20 13.17 5.55
N ASN A 40 -6.44 12.00 4.95
CA ASN A 40 -7.40 11.76 3.89
C ASN A 40 -8.76 11.23 4.39
N LYS A 41 -9.06 11.40 5.69
CA LYS A 41 -10.29 10.89 6.35
C LYS A 41 -11.61 11.34 5.71
N LYS A 42 -11.63 12.50 5.04
CA LYS A 42 -12.83 13.05 4.38
C LYS A 42 -13.03 12.51 2.97
N LEU A 43 -12.05 11.80 2.42
CA LEU A 43 -12.18 11.22 1.09
C LEU A 43 -13.02 9.95 1.16
N HIS A 44 -13.96 9.80 0.24
CA HIS A 44 -14.73 8.58 0.09
C HIS A 44 -13.84 7.42 -0.38
N PRO A 45 -14.22 6.16 -0.08
CA PRO A 45 -13.54 4.99 -0.62
C PRO A 45 -13.43 5.06 -2.15
N MET A 46 -12.24 4.72 -2.67
CA MET A 46 -11.95 4.75 -4.11
C MET A 46 -11.57 3.35 -4.59
N LYS A 47 -11.75 3.09 -5.89
CA LYS A 47 -11.23 1.86 -6.51
C LYS A 47 -9.70 1.91 -6.55
N ILE A 48 -9.06 0.75 -6.44
CA ILE A 48 -7.58 0.63 -6.47
C ILE A 48 -6.99 1.30 -7.72
N ASP A 49 -7.60 1.13 -8.89
CA ASP A 49 -7.10 1.74 -10.14
C ASP A 49 -7.09 3.27 -10.11
N GLN A 50 -8.06 3.89 -9.41
CA GLN A 50 -8.09 5.34 -9.22
C GLN A 50 -6.97 5.78 -8.28
N ILE A 51 -6.76 5.05 -7.18
CA ILE A 51 -5.67 5.30 -6.24
C ILE A 51 -4.32 5.22 -6.97
N ILE A 52 -4.12 4.23 -7.82
CA ILE A 52 -2.88 4.03 -8.58
C ILE A 52 -2.59 5.19 -9.54
N LYS A 53 -3.61 5.68 -10.26
CA LYS A 53 -3.47 6.85 -11.13
C LYS A 53 -3.08 8.11 -10.35
N ILE A 54 -3.72 8.32 -9.20
CA ILE A 54 -3.40 9.45 -8.30
C ILE A 54 -1.96 9.32 -7.79
N LEU A 55 -1.57 8.15 -7.28
CA LEU A 55 -0.22 7.91 -6.81
C LEU A 55 0.81 8.11 -7.92
N HIS A 56 0.53 7.64 -9.14
CA HIS A 56 1.43 7.84 -10.27
C HIS A 56 1.59 9.31 -10.60
N HIS A 57 0.51 10.08 -10.58
CA HIS A 57 0.55 11.50 -10.87
C HIS A 57 1.39 12.29 -9.85
N TYR A 58 1.24 12.01 -8.56
CA TYR A 58 1.85 12.82 -7.49
C TYR A 58 3.18 12.31 -6.95
N MET A 59 3.46 11.00 -7.05
CA MET A 59 4.67 10.41 -6.46
C MET A 59 5.86 10.45 -7.43
N PRO A 60 7.09 10.56 -6.90
CA PRO A 60 8.28 10.51 -7.73
C PRO A 60 8.37 9.19 -8.50
N LYS A 61 8.78 9.28 -9.77
CA LYS A 61 9.10 8.13 -10.62
C LYS A 61 10.39 7.45 -10.14
N ASN A 62 10.64 6.24 -10.63
CA ASN A 62 11.83 5.44 -10.30
C ASN A 62 12.01 5.34 -8.78
N SER A 63 10.99 4.78 -8.12
CA SER A 63 10.94 4.70 -6.67
C SER A 63 10.77 3.27 -6.18
N ILE A 64 11.16 3.02 -4.93
CA ILE A 64 10.84 1.78 -4.22
C ILE A 64 9.44 1.92 -3.61
N TRP A 65 8.62 0.88 -3.73
CA TRP A 65 7.26 0.86 -3.22
C TRP A 65 7.12 -0.20 -2.15
N MET A 66 6.79 0.21 -0.92
CA MET A 66 6.57 -0.69 0.21
C MET A 66 5.09 -0.68 0.60
N GLY A 67 4.49 -1.85 0.73
CA GLY A 67 3.09 -2.00 1.12
C GLY A 67 2.92 -3.00 2.26
N TRP A 68 2.18 -2.59 3.30
CA TRP A 68 1.78 -3.49 4.38
C TRP A 68 0.35 -3.98 4.19
N SER A 69 0.11 -5.29 4.34
CA SER A 69 -1.22 -5.88 4.24
C SER A 69 -1.94 -5.47 2.94
N ILE A 70 -3.11 -4.81 2.98
CA ILE A 70 -3.79 -4.31 1.77
C ILE A 70 -2.95 -3.33 0.95
N GLY A 71 -2.06 -2.57 1.60
CA GLY A 71 -1.11 -1.69 0.92
C GLY A 71 -0.20 -2.45 -0.04
N GLY A 72 0.10 -3.71 0.27
CA GLY A 72 0.81 -4.64 -0.61
C GLY A 72 0.09 -4.87 -1.94
N LEU A 73 -1.23 -5.07 -1.92
CA LEU A 73 -2.02 -5.20 -3.15
C LEU A 73 -1.93 -3.95 -4.02
N ILE A 74 -1.97 -2.76 -3.40
CA ILE A 74 -1.89 -1.48 -4.11
C ILE A 74 -0.51 -1.29 -4.74
N VAL A 75 0.59 -1.55 -4.01
CA VAL A 75 1.94 -1.39 -4.58
C VAL A 75 2.26 -2.43 -5.64
N ASN A 76 1.75 -3.67 -5.51
CA ASN A 76 1.90 -4.70 -6.55
C ASN A 76 1.15 -4.27 -7.82
N GLN A 77 -0.09 -3.81 -7.70
CA GLN A 77 -0.86 -3.35 -8.86
C GLN A 77 -0.24 -2.08 -9.48
N PHE A 78 0.33 -1.17 -8.67
CA PHE A 78 1.08 -0.03 -9.17
C PHE A 78 2.27 -0.48 -10.02
N ALA A 79 3.06 -1.43 -9.52
CA ALA A 79 4.24 -1.94 -10.20
C ALA A 79 3.90 -2.66 -11.51
N LEU A 80 2.79 -3.42 -11.54
CA LEU A 80 2.29 -4.05 -12.76
C LEU A 80 1.82 -3.02 -13.79
N THR A 81 1.25 -1.90 -13.33
CA THR A 81 0.73 -0.83 -14.21
C THR A 81 1.84 0.09 -14.73
N TYR A 82 2.83 0.40 -13.88
CA TYR A 82 3.93 1.32 -14.17
C TYR A 82 5.31 0.71 -13.87
N PRO A 83 5.70 -0.38 -14.55
CA PRO A 83 6.92 -1.12 -14.25
C PRO A 83 8.18 -0.27 -14.46
N LYS A 84 8.18 0.63 -15.45
CA LYS A 84 9.30 1.53 -15.73
C LYS A 84 9.54 2.57 -14.63
N ASP A 85 8.51 2.91 -13.86
CA ASP A 85 8.59 3.89 -12.78
C ASP A 85 8.79 3.23 -11.40
N THR A 86 8.96 1.91 -11.37
CA THR A 86 9.06 1.10 -10.15
C THR A 86 10.43 0.44 -10.09
N LEU A 87 11.26 0.84 -9.12
CA LEU A 87 12.59 0.24 -8.93
C LEU A 87 12.51 -1.11 -8.20
N ALA A 88 11.65 -1.21 -7.19
CA ALA A 88 11.45 -2.41 -6.41
C ALA A 88 10.10 -2.37 -5.69
N VAL A 89 9.58 -3.55 -5.35
CA VAL A 89 8.39 -3.70 -4.51
C VAL A 89 8.73 -4.48 -3.26
N ILE A 90 8.33 -3.98 -2.09
CA ILE A 90 8.50 -4.62 -0.79
C ILE A 90 7.13 -4.90 -0.20
N ASN A 91 6.79 -6.18 -0.05
CA ASN A 91 5.57 -6.61 0.62
C ASN A 91 5.86 -6.94 2.08
N VAL A 92 5.18 -6.27 3.00
CA VAL A 92 5.24 -6.57 4.44
C VAL A 92 3.92 -7.21 4.84
N ALA A 93 3.96 -8.46 5.32
CA ALA A 93 2.76 -9.20 5.77
C ALA A 93 1.55 -9.04 4.83
N SER A 94 1.79 -9.21 3.52
CA SER A 94 0.77 -9.09 2.47
C SER A 94 0.66 -10.39 1.68
N SER A 95 -0.51 -10.63 1.11
CA SER A 95 -0.77 -11.76 0.21
C SER A 95 -1.34 -11.22 -1.10
N PRO A 96 -0.96 -11.76 -2.27
CA PRO A 96 -1.58 -11.40 -3.54
C PRO A 96 -3.07 -11.83 -3.60
N CYS A 97 -3.49 -12.77 -2.76
CA CYS A 97 -4.90 -13.08 -2.54
C CYS A 97 -5.17 -13.35 -1.05
N PHE A 98 -5.86 -12.42 -0.38
CA PHE A 98 -6.16 -12.56 1.04
C PHE A 98 -7.27 -13.57 1.32
N ILE A 99 -8.19 -13.78 0.39
CA ILE A 99 -9.36 -14.64 0.59
C ILE A 99 -9.01 -16.06 0.16
N GLU A 100 -9.35 -17.04 0.98
CA GLU A 100 -9.21 -18.46 0.65
C GLU A 100 -9.89 -18.80 -0.70
N ARG A 101 -9.23 -19.67 -1.48
CA ARG A 101 -9.74 -20.26 -2.74
C ARG A 101 -9.40 -21.75 -2.78
N LYS A 102 -9.95 -22.47 -3.76
CA LYS A 102 -9.52 -23.83 -4.07
C LYS A 102 -8.01 -23.83 -4.32
N ASN A 103 -7.26 -24.60 -3.54
CA ASN A 103 -5.80 -24.68 -3.57
C ASN A 103 -5.04 -23.39 -3.23
N TRP A 104 -5.66 -22.43 -2.54
CA TRP A 104 -5.01 -21.21 -2.08
C TRP A 104 -5.33 -20.93 -0.61
N PRO A 105 -4.33 -21.03 0.30
CA PRO A 105 -4.55 -20.73 1.71
C PRO A 105 -4.85 -19.23 1.87
N GLY A 106 -5.84 -18.90 2.71
CA GLY A 106 -6.19 -17.52 2.96
C GLY A 106 -7.23 -17.38 4.08
N ILE A 107 -7.71 -16.15 4.26
CA ILE A 107 -8.76 -15.83 5.21
C ILE A 107 -10.08 -16.41 4.70
N LYS A 108 -10.73 -17.23 5.52
CA LYS A 108 -12.05 -17.77 5.21
C LYS A 108 -13.05 -16.62 5.03
N LYS A 109 -13.88 -16.66 3.99
CA LYS A 109 -14.88 -15.60 3.70
C LYS A 109 -15.74 -15.20 4.90
N LYS A 110 -16.09 -16.15 5.76
CA LYS A 110 -16.88 -15.91 6.97
C LYS A 110 -16.19 -15.00 8.00
N CYS A 111 -14.86 -15.05 8.08
CA CYS A 111 -14.08 -14.22 9.01
C CYS A 111 -14.01 -12.75 8.57
N LEU A 112 -14.14 -12.47 7.27
CA LEU A 112 -14.13 -11.11 6.73
C LEU A 112 -15.40 -10.32 7.08
N LYS A 113 -16.54 -10.99 7.29
CA LYS A 113 -17.79 -10.35 7.72
C LYS A 113 -17.73 -9.72 9.11
N ILE A 114 -16.68 -10.01 9.89
CA ILE A 114 -16.47 -9.42 11.21
C ILE A 114 -15.86 -8.00 11.10
N PHE A 115 -15.30 -7.66 9.93
CA PHE A 115 -14.58 -6.41 9.68
C PHE A 115 -15.35 -5.42 8.78
N ILE A 116 -16.55 -5.76 8.33
CA ILE A 116 -17.42 -4.95 7.45
C ILE A 116 -18.80 -4.89 8.09
#